data_AF-A0A3D1ZBY3-F1
#
_entry.id   AF-A0A3D1ZBY3-F1
#
_cell.length_a   1.000
_cell.length_b   1.000
_cell.length_c   1.000
_cell.angle_alpha   90.00
_cell.angle_beta   90.00
_cell.angle_gamma   90.00
#
_symmetry.space_group_name_H-M   'P 1'
#
loop_
_entity.id
_entity.type
_entity.pdbx_description
1 polymer ?
#
loop_
_entity_poly.entity_id
_entity_poly.type
_entity_poly.pdbx_seq_one_letter_code
_entity_poly.pdbx_strand_id
1 'polypeptide(L)'
;MPCDDGYVAFGASTEDQWERLCAMLGREDLLDDPEFDTRLKRSQKSDTLDSLITDWMKGKTRQEVFLESSEKWFLPVAPVLNLNEVLRDPQFVQRNLFQPLSHPEAGEAL
;
A
#
# COMPACT_ATOMS: atom_id res chain seq x y z
N MET A 1 6.65 1.86 -1.41
CA MET A 1 7.27 2.77 -0.44
C MET A 1 7.96 1.95 0.64
N PRO A 2 9.16 2.36 1.11
CA PRO A 2 9.97 1.56 2.03
C PRO A 2 9.41 1.55 3.47
N CYS A 3 9.57 0.42 4.14
CA CYS A 3 9.28 0.16 5.55
C CYS A 3 10.48 -0.59 6.18
N ASP A 4 10.47 -0.80 7.49
CA ASP A 4 11.62 -1.42 8.20
C ASP A 4 11.91 -2.87 7.76
N ASP A 5 10.90 -3.61 7.29
CA ASP A 5 10.99 -5.01 6.85
C ASP A 5 10.58 -5.22 5.38
N GLY A 6 10.60 -4.17 4.55
CA GLY A 6 10.36 -4.29 3.11
C GLY A 6 9.65 -3.08 2.50
N TYR A 7 8.61 -3.34 1.71
CA TYR A 7 7.87 -2.31 0.99
C TYR A 7 6.35 -2.51 1.08
N VAL A 8 5.60 -1.42 0.97
CA VAL A 8 4.15 -1.40 0.73
C VAL A 8 3.84 -0.71 -0.59
N ALA A 9 2.75 -1.10 -1.25
CA ALA A 9 2.09 -0.34 -2.29
C ALA A 9 1.01 0.53 -1.64
N PHE A 10 0.99 1.82 -1.95
CA PHE A 10 0.10 2.81 -1.34
C PHE A 10 -0.63 3.58 -2.44
N GLY A 11 -1.94 3.82 -2.29
CA GLY A 11 -2.72 4.60 -3.24
C GLY A 11 -3.71 5.56 -2.58
N ALA A 12 -3.77 6.79 -3.09
CA ALA A 12 -4.80 7.78 -2.75
C ALA A 12 -5.23 8.49 -4.05
N SER A 13 -6.25 7.93 -4.71
CA SER A 13 -6.65 8.34 -6.07
C SER A 13 -7.94 9.17 -6.12
N THR A 14 -8.78 9.09 -5.09
CA THR A 14 -10.03 9.86 -4.96
C THR A 14 -9.86 11.03 -4.00
N GLU A 15 -10.76 12.01 -4.05
CA GLU A 15 -10.71 13.15 -3.13
C GLU A 15 -10.94 12.74 -1.67
N ASP A 16 -11.84 11.78 -1.39
CA ASP A 16 -12.04 11.28 -0.02
C ASP A 16 -10.79 10.56 0.53
N GLN A 17 -10.03 9.88 -0.34
CA GLN A 17 -8.75 9.28 0.04
C GLN A 17 -7.68 10.36 0.26
N TRP A 18 -7.71 11.45 -0.50
CA TRP A 18 -6.82 12.59 -0.30
C TRP A 18 -7.05 13.25 1.06
N GLU A 19 -8.31 13.53 1.42
CA GLU A 19 -8.68 14.10 2.72
C GLU A 19 -8.21 13.23 3.89
N ARG A 20 -8.45 11.92 3.80
CA ARG A 20 -8.00 10.95 4.82
C ARG A 20 -6.48 10.83 4.89
N LEU A 21 -5.79 10.92 3.74
CA LEU A 21 -4.33 10.94 3.69
C LEU A 21 -3.77 12.17 4.42
N CYS A 22 -4.29 13.36 4.14
CA CYS A 22 -3.88 14.59 4.84
C CYS A 22 -4.08 14.47 6.36
N ALA A 23 -5.23 13.96 6.80
CA ALA A 23 -5.50 13.72 8.22
C ALA A 23 -4.58 12.66 8.83
N MET A 24 -4.28 11.56 8.11
CA MET A 24 -3.34 10.53 8.55
C MET A 24 -1.93 11.08 8.78
N LEU A 25 -1.51 11.99 7.91
CA LEU A 25 -0.19 12.62 7.97
C LEU A 25 -0.12 13.80 8.95
N GLY A 26 -1.25 14.24 9.52
CA GLY A 26 -1.33 15.48 10.32
C GLY A 26 -1.00 16.73 9.49
N ARG A 27 -1.39 16.72 8.21
CA ARG A 27 -1.11 17.74 7.19
C ARG A 27 -2.40 18.21 6.51
N GLU A 28 -3.43 18.46 7.29
CA GLU A 28 -4.71 19.02 6.83
C GLU A 28 -4.53 20.41 6.19
N ASP A 29 -3.43 21.11 6.45
CA ASP A 29 -3.05 22.35 5.75
C ASP A 29 -2.91 22.16 4.23
N LEU A 30 -2.62 20.94 3.76
CA LEU A 30 -2.53 20.63 2.33
C LEU A 30 -3.90 20.62 1.62
N LEU A 31 -5.00 20.59 2.37
CA LEU A 31 -6.35 20.64 1.79
C LEU A 31 -6.69 22.00 1.20
N ASP A 32 -6.16 23.06 1.80
CA ASP A 32 -6.36 24.45 1.38
C ASP A 32 -5.21 24.97 0.49
N ASP A 33 -4.17 24.16 0.27
CA ASP A 33 -3.00 24.55 -0.52
C ASP A 33 -3.33 24.54 -2.02
N PRO A 34 -3.24 25.69 -2.73
CA PRO A 34 -3.47 25.75 -4.18
C PRO A 34 -2.52 24.89 -5.00
N GLU A 35 -1.40 24.43 -4.44
CA GLU A 35 -0.48 23.49 -5.08
C GLU A 35 -0.96 22.03 -4.98
N PHE A 36 -1.94 21.71 -4.14
CA PHE A 36 -2.48 20.36 -3.94
C PHE A 36 -4.01 20.25 -4.16
N ASP A 37 -4.67 21.34 -4.52
CA ASP A 37 -6.13 21.45 -4.72
C ASP A 37 -6.74 20.54 -5.80
N THR A 38 -5.92 19.94 -6.67
CA THR A 38 -6.36 19.07 -7.76
C THR A 38 -5.48 17.85 -7.88
N ARG A 39 -6.08 16.71 -8.24
CA ARG A 39 -5.37 15.45 -8.48
C ARG A 39 -4.17 15.60 -9.43
N LEU A 40 -4.29 16.42 -10.47
CA LEU A 40 -3.19 16.64 -11.43
C LEU A 40 -1.99 17.32 -10.76
N LYS A 41 -2.22 18.40 -10.00
CA LYS A 41 -1.12 19.09 -9.30
C LYS A 41 -0.48 18.19 -8.24
N ARG A 42 -1.29 17.42 -7.50
CA ARG A 42 -0.79 16.40 -6.56
C ARG A 42 0.10 15.36 -7.26
N SER A 43 -0.31 14.87 -8.43
CA SER A 43 0.50 13.95 -9.24
C SER A 43 1.81 14.57 -9.73
N GLN A 44 1.84 15.88 -10.01
CA GLN A 44 3.07 16.60 -10.37
C GLN A 44 4.00 16.80 -9.16
N LYS A 45 3.47 16.70 -7.94
CA LYS A 45 4.20 16.77 -6.67
C LYS A 45 4.37 15.39 -6.01
N SER A 46 4.39 14.31 -6.80
CA SER A 46 4.52 12.94 -6.30
C SER A 46 5.70 12.79 -5.35
N ASP A 47 6.87 13.35 -5.66
CA ASP A 47 8.06 13.20 -4.82
C ASP A 47 7.90 13.87 -3.44
N THR A 48 7.15 14.98 -3.38
CA THR A 48 6.84 15.65 -2.11
C THR A 48 5.88 14.80 -1.28
N LEU A 49 4.83 14.27 -1.90
CA LEU A 49 3.88 13.37 -1.23
C LEU A 49 4.57 12.08 -0.77
N ASP A 50 5.43 11.51 -1.61
CA ASP A 50 6.20 10.32 -1.30
C ASP A 50 7.11 10.53 -0.09
N SER A 51 7.75 11.70 0.01
CA SER A 51 8.55 12.06 1.18
C SER A 51 7.70 12.18 2.44
N LEU A 52 6.54 12.83 2.38
CA LEU A 52 5.64 12.97 3.54
C LEU A 52 5.14 11.61 4.04
N ILE A 53 4.73 10.73 3.11
CA ILE A 53 4.26 9.39 3.46
C ILE A 53 5.43 8.56 4.00
N THR A 54 6.62 8.63 3.39
CA THR A 54 7.82 7.93 3.87
C THR A 54 8.25 8.39 5.25
N ASP A 55 8.16 9.69 5.54
CA ASP A 55 8.43 10.23 6.88
C ASP A 55 7.44 9.69 7.91
N TRP A 56 6.16 9.62 7.57
CA TRP A 56 5.15 9.01 8.43
C TRP A 56 5.39 7.51 8.65
N MET A 57 5.94 6.78 7.67
CA MET A 57 6.25 5.35 7.79
C MET A 57 7.53 5.02 8.57
N LYS A 58 8.35 6.01 8.95
CA LYS A 58 9.62 5.75 9.66
C LYS A 58 9.42 4.93 10.93
N GLY A 59 10.23 3.88 11.09
CA GLY A 59 10.20 3.01 12.27
C GLY A 59 8.99 2.06 12.32
N LYS A 60 8.29 1.87 11.19
CA LYS A 60 7.14 0.96 11.07
C LYS A 60 7.48 -0.17 10.11
N THR A 61 7.00 -1.36 10.46
CA THR A 61 6.95 -2.53 9.59
C THR A 61 5.86 -2.40 8.52
N ARG A 62 5.94 -3.19 7.46
CA ARG A 62 4.92 -3.34 6.42
C ARG A 62 3.55 -3.65 7.02
N GLN A 63 3.50 -4.48 8.07
CA GLN A 63 2.26 -4.88 8.72
C GLN A 63 1.65 -3.73 9.54
N GLU A 64 2.45 -2.99 10.30
CA GLU A 64 1.96 -1.82 11.05
C GLU A 64 1.43 -0.74 10.12
N VAL A 65 2.15 -0.45 9.03
CA VAL A 65 1.69 0.48 7.99
C VAL A 65 0.39 0.00 7.36
N PHE A 66 0.33 -1.28 6.96
CA PHE A 66 -0.88 -1.86 6.37
C PHE A 66 -2.08 -1.74 7.30
N LEU A 67 -1.97 -2.17 8.55
CA LEU A 67 -3.07 -2.15 9.52
C LEU A 67 -3.50 -0.73 9.83
N GLU A 68 -2.56 0.18 10.12
CA GLU A 68 -2.92 1.56 10.44
C GLU A 68 -3.57 2.26 9.24
N SER A 69 -2.97 2.20 8.05
CA SER A 69 -3.52 2.90 6.88
C SER A 69 -4.84 2.29 6.38
N SER A 70 -4.99 0.96 6.40
CA SER A 70 -6.19 0.31 5.88
C SER A 70 -7.35 0.28 6.89
N GLU A 71 -7.12 -0.11 8.15
CA GLU A 71 -8.20 -0.32 9.11
C GLU A 71 -8.66 0.98 9.78
N LYS A 72 -7.74 1.90 10.06
CA LYS A 72 -8.07 3.17 10.71
C LYS A 72 -8.42 4.26 9.70
N TRP A 73 -7.66 4.34 8.61
CA TRP A 73 -7.78 5.41 7.62
C TRP A 73 -8.49 5.00 6.33
N PHE A 74 -8.84 3.72 6.16
CA PHE A 74 -9.53 3.21 4.97
C PHE A 74 -8.81 3.58 3.65
N LEU A 75 -7.47 3.66 3.71
CA LEU A 75 -6.64 3.95 2.55
C LEU A 75 -6.21 2.63 1.86
N PRO A 76 -6.25 2.57 0.52
CA PRO A 76 -5.74 1.44 -0.23
C PRO A 76 -4.23 1.25 -0.03
N VAL A 77 -3.86 0.26 0.79
CA VAL A 77 -2.47 -0.11 1.06
C VAL A 77 -2.36 -1.62 1.06
N ALA A 78 -1.26 -2.15 0.53
CA ALA A 78 -0.95 -3.58 0.59
C ALA A 78 0.56 -3.80 0.79
N PRO A 79 0.98 -4.78 1.60
CA PRO A 79 2.38 -5.19 1.65
C PRO A 79 2.83 -5.76 0.30
N VAL A 80 4.05 -5.44 -0.11
CA VAL A 80 4.69 -6.09 -1.25
C VAL A 80 5.19 -7.44 -0.78
N LEU A 81 4.57 -8.50 -1.30
CA LEU A 81 4.87 -9.88 -0.96
C LEU A 81 5.93 -10.47 -1.90
N ASN A 82 6.86 -11.25 -1.36
CA ASN A 82 7.72 -12.11 -2.15
C ASN A 82 6.98 -13.41 -2.54
N LEU A 83 7.58 -14.22 -3.44
CA LEU A 83 6.92 -15.43 -3.96
C LEU A 83 6.51 -16.43 -2.86
N ASN A 84 7.33 -16.62 -1.83
CA ASN A 84 6.99 -17.52 -0.71
C ASN A 84 5.85 -16.98 0.15
N GLU A 85 5.77 -15.66 0.32
CA GLU A 85 4.67 -15.00 1.02
C GLU A 85 3.37 -15.10 0.20
N VAL A 86 3.44 -14.90 -1.13
CA VAL A 86 2.29 -15.02 -2.05
C VAL A 86 1.66 -16.42 -1.96
N LEU A 87 2.45 -17.49 -2.01
CA LEU A 87 1.92 -18.86 -1.95
C LEU A 87 1.22 -19.20 -0.62
N ARG A 88 1.49 -18.43 0.43
CA ARG A 88 0.96 -18.63 1.79
C ARG A 88 -0.03 -17.55 2.20
N ASP A 89 -0.33 -16.60 1.32
CA ASP A 89 -1.22 -15.48 1.63
C ASP A 89 -2.63 -16.01 1.97
N PRO A 90 -3.22 -15.61 3.12
CA PRO A 90 -4.51 -16.12 3.55
C PRO A 90 -5.65 -15.90 2.54
N GLN A 91 -5.64 -14.77 1.82
CA GLN A 91 -6.66 -14.49 0.80
C GLN A 91 -6.48 -15.40 -0.42
N PHE A 92 -5.25 -15.62 -0.88
CA PHE A 92 -4.99 -16.51 -2.02
C PHE A 92 -5.28 -17.97 -1.69
N VAL A 93 -4.95 -18.42 -0.48
CA VAL A 93 -5.30 -19.76 0.02
C VAL A 93 -6.82 -19.91 0.12
N GLN A 94 -7.52 -18.95 0.73
CA GLN A 94 -8.98 -18.99 0.86
C GLN A 94 -9.69 -19.04 -0.50
N ARG A 95 -9.11 -18.37 -1.51
CA ARG A 95 -9.64 -18.34 -2.88
C ARG A 95 -9.23 -19.54 -3.73
N ASN A 96 -8.43 -20.46 -3.18
CA ASN A 96 -7.85 -21.60 -3.91
C ASN A 96 -7.18 -21.16 -5.21
N LEU A 97 -6.40 -20.07 -5.13
CA LEU A 97 -5.85 -19.36 -6.29
C LEU A 97 -4.75 -20.17 -6.98
N PHE A 98 -3.88 -20.81 -6.19
CA PHE A 98 -2.83 -21.71 -6.67
C PHE A 98 -3.30 -23.14 -6.49
N GLN A 99 -3.34 -23.90 -7.59
CA GLN A 99 -3.80 -25.29 -7.58
C GLN A 99 -2.67 -26.20 -8.00
N PRO A 100 -2.46 -27.32 -7.28
CA PRO A 100 -1.43 -28.27 -7.65
C PRO A 100 -1.69 -28.85 -9.03
N LEU A 101 -0.64 -28.94 -9.83
CA LEU A 101 -0.66 -29.52 -11.16
C LEU A 101 0.28 -30.72 -11.22
N SER A 102 -0.19 -31.82 -11.80
CA SER A 102 0.65 -32.98 -12.12
C SER A 102 0.96 -32.98 -13.61
N HIS A 103 2.25 -32.93 -13.96
CA HIS A 103 2.72 -33.02 -15.35
C HIS A 103 3.42 -34.37 -15.60
N PRO A 104 3.15 -35.07 -16.72
CA PRO A 104 3.70 -36.39 -17.00
C PRO A 104 5.23 -36.49 -16.94
N GLU A 105 5.93 -35.41 -17.30
CA GLU A 105 7.40 -35.36 -17.30
C GLU A 105 8.00 -34.54 -16.16
N ALA A 106 7.28 -33.52 -15.68
CA ALA A 106 7.82 -32.55 -14.72
C ALA A 106 7.42 -32.86 -13.27
N GLY A 107 6.57 -33.87 -13.05
CA GLY A 107 6.10 -34.26 -11.72
C GLY A 107 5.03 -33.32 -11.18
N GLU A 108 4.92 -33.28 -9.85
CA GLU A 108 3.96 -32.43 -9.14
C GLU A 108 4.56 -31.04 -8.87
N ALA A 109 3.76 -30.01 -9.14
CA ALA A 109 4.09 -28.61 -8.85
C ALA A 109 2.91 -27.91 -8.16
N LEU A 110 3.24 -26.89 -7.36
CA LEU A 110 2.30 -25.96 -6.73
C LEU A 110 2.49 -24.55 -7.31
#